data_AF-A0A120HVR0-F1
#
_entry.id   AF-A0A120HVR0-F1
#
_cell.length_a   1.000
_cell.length_b   1.000
_cell.length_c   1.000
_cell.angle_alpha   90.00
_cell.angle_beta   90.00
_cell.angle_gamma   90.00
#
_symmetry.space_group_name_H-M   'P 1'
#
loop_
_entity.id
_entity.type
_entity.pdbx_description
1 polymer ?
#
loop_
_entity_poly.entity_id
_entity_poly.type
_entity_poly.pdbx_seq_one_letter_code
_entity_poly.pdbx_strand_id
1 'polypeptide(L)'
;MAPFGLMSVGANLLVKSLSLFSSASVVRCSCVAPVIKSFSTTTGGAPKRPLTAYMTYVKEMQPTFSRQNPGLKNVDVIRKLAEKWRMLTPEQKQPFQDASLVSREQYKLALETYKAQLTPAQTAVIAEEKRQRVAKRKAIRRKKELNSLSKPKRPRSAFNIFMAEHFEEAKGTTMQAKLKSLRDDWMRFNNTQKQIYTQLAEDDKVRYKNEIKSWEEHMIEIGREDLVRRKERRATKA
;
A
#
# COMPACT_ATOMS: atom_id res chain seq x y z
N MET A 1 57.79 27.51 43.33
CA MET A 1 57.44 28.90 42.97
C MET A 1 55.95 29.08 43.22
N ALA A 2 55.62 29.98 44.14
CA ALA A 2 54.26 30.43 44.52
C ALA A 2 53.60 31.19 43.33
N PRO A 3 52.33 31.70 43.36
CA PRO A 3 51.63 32.11 44.58
C PRO A 3 50.08 32.04 44.68
N PHE A 4 49.64 32.18 45.95
CA PHE A 4 48.51 32.95 46.53
C PHE A 4 47.09 32.75 45.96
N GLY A 5 46.11 32.31 46.75
CA GLY A 5 45.40 33.07 47.80
C GLY A 5 43.90 33.01 47.46
N LEU A 6 42.87 33.16 48.30
CA LEU A 6 42.69 33.58 49.68
C LEU A 6 41.30 33.04 50.12
N MET A 7 41.19 32.75 51.42
CA MET A 7 40.04 32.94 52.34
C MET A 7 38.63 33.23 51.76
N SER A 8 37.60 32.58 52.29
CA SER A 8 36.86 33.14 53.44
C SER A 8 35.68 32.28 53.89
N VAL A 9 35.62 32.19 55.22
CA VAL A 9 34.57 31.71 56.12
C VAL A 9 33.22 32.38 55.86
N GLY A 10 32.13 31.65 56.11
CA GLY A 10 30.79 32.22 56.30
C GLY A 10 29.79 31.19 56.81
N ALA A 11 29.78 30.98 58.13
CA ALA A 11 28.73 30.27 58.84
C ALA A 11 27.41 31.08 58.85
N ASN A 12 26.24 30.43 58.79
CA ASN A 12 25.33 30.39 59.93
C ASN A 12 24.04 29.60 59.67
N LEU A 13 23.59 29.01 60.78
CA LEU A 13 22.38 28.24 61.03
C LEU A 13 21.09 29.06 60.92
N LEU A 14 19.98 28.33 60.73
CA LEU A 14 18.64 28.44 61.37
C LEU A 14 17.51 28.30 60.32
N VAL A 15 16.79 27.17 60.24
CA VAL A 15 15.68 26.69 61.10
C VAL A 15 14.28 27.12 60.59
N LYS A 16 13.36 26.14 60.59
CA LYS A 16 11.87 26.20 60.41
C LYS A 16 11.39 26.47 58.97
N SER A 17 10.35 25.84 58.42
CA SER A 17 9.12 25.31 59.01
C SER A 17 8.43 24.33 58.04
N LEU A 18 7.61 23.44 58.62
CA LEU A 18 6.59 22.63 57.94
C LEU A 18 5.54 23.53 57.26
N SER A 19 5.16 23.19 56.02
CA SER A 19 3.77 23.36 55.59
C SER A 19 3.38 22.30 54.56
N LEU A 20 2.40 21.48 54.96
CA LEU A 20 1.59 20.64 54.10
C LEU A 20 0.66 21.56 53.30
N PHE A 21 0.75 21.54 51.98
CA PHE A 21 -0.34 22.00 51.13
C PHE A 21 -0.73 20.94 50.11
N SER A 22 -1.85 20.31 50.43
CA SER A 22 -2.73 19.60 49.51
C SER A 22 -3.00 20.44 48.27
N SER A 23 -2.76 19.87 47.09
CA SER A 23 -3.33 20.37 45.84
C SER A 23 -3.76 19.18 44.99
N ALA A 24 -5.01 18.78 45.18
CA ALA A 24 -5.72 17.95 44.22
C ALA A 24 -5.76 18.69 42.87
N SER A 25 -4.90 18.29 41.95
CA SER A 25 -4.92 18.78 40.58
C SER A 25 -6.12 18.20 39.86
N VAL A 26 -7.21 18.97 39.79
CA VAL A 26 -8.35 18.69 38.92
C VAL A 26 -7.87 18.81 37.48
N VAL A 27 -7.59 17.68 36.83
CA VAL A 27 -7.35 17.62 35.39
C VAL A 27 -8.67 17.92 34.70
N ARG A 28 -8.90 19.20 34.37
CA ARG A 28 -9.93 19.61 33.40
C ARG A 28 -9.53 19.03 32.05
N CYS A 29 -10.17 17.94 31.66
CA CYS A 29 -10.18 17.47 30.27
C CYS A 29 -11.03 18.46 29.45
N SER A 30 -10.40 19.51 28.92
CA SER A 30 -11.03 20.39 27.94
C SER A 30 -11.12 19.65 26.61
N CYS A 31 -12.30 19.10 26.32
CA CYS A 31 -12.65 18.59 25.00
C CYS A 31 -12.87 19.77 24.04
N VAL A 32 -11.79 20.41 23.61
CA VAL A 32 -11.82 21.24 22.40
C VAL A 32 -11.91 20.27 21.23
N ALA A 33 -13.10 20.11 20.67
CA ALA A 33 -13.32 19.28 19.48
C ALA A 33 -12.41 19.80 18.36
N PRO A 34 -11.39 19.03 17.91
CA PRO A 34 -10.52 19.50 16.87
C PRO A 34 -11.29 19.49 15.55
N VAL A 35 -11.30 20.63 14.86
CA VAL A 35 -11.73 20.73 13.47
C VAL A 35 -11.00 19.65 12.67
N ILE A 36 -11.76 18.68 12.18
CA ILE A 36 -11.25 17.53 11.43
C ILE A 36 -10.65 18.05 10.12
N LYS A 37 -9.34 18.32 10.12
CA LYS A 37 -8.57 18.42 8.87
C LYS A 37 -8.54 17.02 8.25
N SER A 38 -9.40 16.86 7.25
CA SER A 38 -9.55 15.68 6.40
C SER A 38 -8.26 15.42 5.62
N PHE A 39 -7.81 14.17 5.60
CA PHE A 39 -6.63 13.78 4.81
C PHE A 39 -7.02 13.66 3.33
N SER A 40 -6.29 14.43 2.51
CA SER A 40 -6.32 14.48 1.04
C SER A 40 -7.57 15.15 0.44
N THR A 41 -7.42 16.42 0.10
CA THR A 41 -8.27 17.17 -0.81
C THR A 41 -7.95 16.78 -2.24
N THR A 42 -8.78 15.95 -2.87
CA THR A 42 -9.02 16.13 -4.30
C THR A 42 -10.13 17.18 -4.35
N THR A 43 -9.74 18.45 -4.36
CA THR A 43 -10.63 19.58 -4.55
C THR A 43 -11.42 19.35 -5.85
N GLY A 44 -12.70 18.98 -5.74
CA GLY A 44 -13.60 18.72 -6.88
C GLY A 44 -14.06 17.27 -7.07
N GLY A 45 -13.63 16.31 -6.25
CA GLY A 45 -14.06 14.91 -6.34
C GLY A 45 -15.28 14.57 -5.47
N ALA A 46 -15.83 13.36 -5.65
CA ALA A 46 -16.85 12.80 -4.78
C ALA A 46 -16.43 12.87 -3.31
N PRO A 47 -17.34 13.24 -2.38
CA PRO A 47 -17.06 13.24 -0.95
C PRO A 47 -16.46 11.90 -0.52
N LYS A 48 -15.44 11.95 0.35
CA LYS A 48 -14.79 10.76 0.89
C LYS A 48 -15.56 10.24 2.09
N ARG A 49 -15.63 8.92 2.22
CA ARG A 49 -16.24 8.28 3.40
C ARG A 49 -15.51 8.72 4.68
N PRO A 50 -16.23 9.09 5.74
CA PRO A 50 -15.63 9.49 6.99
C PRO A 50 -14.98 8.30 7.69
N LEU A 51 -14.09 8.59 8.62
CA LEU A 51 -13.44 7.57 9.43
C LEU A 51 -14.42 6.98 10.45
N THR A 52 -14.32 5.68 10.65
CA THR A 52 -15.00 5.00 11.78
C THR A 52 -14.39 5.41 13.11
N ALA A 53 -15.13 5.27 14.22
CA ALA A 53 -14.65 5.56 15.58
C ALA A 53 -13.25 5.00 15.87
N TYR A 54 -13.02 3.72 15.56
CA TYR A 54 -11.71 3.08 15.71
C TYR A 54 -10.63 3.70 14.82
N MET A 55 -10.95 4.02 13.56
CA MET A 55 -9.99 4.67 12.67
C MET A 55 -9.62 6.09 13.12
N THR A 56 -10.57 6.82 13.70
CA THR A 56 -10.33 8.12 14.32
C THR A 56 -9.39 7.98 15.53
N TYR A 57 -9.68 7.04 16.42
CA TYR A 57 -8.79 6.70 17.54
C TYR A 57 -7.37 6.35 17.07
N VAL A 58 -7.24 5.46 16.08
CA VAL A 58 -5.93 5.08 15.53
C VAL A 58 -5.22 6.29 14.92
N LYS A 59 -5.93 7.13 14.17
CA LYS A 59 -5.36 8.34 13.56
C LYS A 59 -4.77 9.28 14.61
N GLU A 60 -5.43 9.44 15.75
CA GLU A 60 -4.98 10.31 16.85
C GLU A 60 -3.85 9.69 17.66
N MET A 61 -3.93 8.39 17.95
CA MET A 61 -2.99 7.71 18.85
C MET A 61 -1.73 7.22 18.14
N GLN A 62 -1.80 6.91 16.84
CA GLN A 62 -0.67 6.35 16.08
C GLN A 62 0.58 7.23 16.13
N PRO A 63 0.54 8.55 15.86
CA PRO A 63 1.76 9.37 15.85
C PRO A 63 2.49 9.39 17.20
N THR A 64 1.73 9.41 18.30
CA THR A 64 2.30 9.38 19.65
C THR A 64 2.85 7.99 19.97
N PHE A 65 2.13 6.93 19.62
CA PHE A 65 2.59 5.55 19.86
C PHE A 65 3.84 5.20 19.03
N SER A 66 3.89 5.64 17.77
CA SER A 66 5.06 5.47 16.89
C SER A 66 6.29 6.22 17.42
N ARG A 67 6.12 7.44 17.93
CA ARG A 67 7.23 8.20 18.56
C ARG A 67 7.77 7.52 19.82
N GLN A 68 6.89 6.92 20.62
CA GLN A 68 7.28 6.14 21.80
C GLN A 68 7.95 4.80 21.45
N ASN A 69 7.77 4.33 20.22
CA ASN A 69 8.26 3.02 19.77
C ASN A 69 8.96 3.13 18.39
N PRO A 70 10.07 3.88 18.27
CA PRO A 70 10.68 4.20 16.98
C PRO A 70 11.25 2.97 16.23
N GLY A 71 11.42 1.84 16.91
CA GLY A 71 11.87 0.57 16.31
C GLY A 71 10.74 -0.36 15.84
N LEU A 72 9.47 -0.07 16.15
CA LEU A 72 8.36 -0.93 15.75
C LEU A 72 7.90 -0.61 14.33
N LYS A 73 7.62 -1.66 13.55
CA LYS A 73 6.98 -1.51 12.25
C LYS A 73 5.55 -0.99 12.46
N ASN A 74 5.08 -0.14 11.55
CA ASN A 74 3.73 0.41 11.59
C ASN A 74 2.65 -0.67 11.74
N VAL A 75 2.83 -1.84 11.13
CA VAL A 75 1.88 -2.97 11.26
C VAL A 75 1.72 -3.41 12.72
N ASP A 76 2.81 -3.47 13.47
CA ASP A 76 2.82 -3.89 14.87
C ASP A 76 2.28 -2.77 15.78
N VAL A 77 2.58 -1.50 15.46
CA VAL A 77 1.96 -0.33 16.12
C VAL A 77 0.44 -0.38 16.00
N ILE A 78 -0.09 -0.59 14.79
CA ILE A 78 -1.52 -0.66 14.55
C ILE A 78 -2.14 -1.88 15.26
N ARG A 79 -1.44 -3.02 15.31
CA ARG A 79 -1.90 -4.20 16.06
C ARG A 79 -2.04 -3.90 17.54
N LYS A 80 -1.03 -3.28 18.17
CA LYS A 80 -1.09 -2.88 19.58
C LYS A 80 -2.18 -1.84 19.85
N LEU A 81 -2.42 -0.91 18.94
CA LEU A 81 -3.54 0.04 19.06
C LEU A 81 -4.91 -0.65 18.93
N ALA A 82 -5.02 -1.68 18.09
CA ALA A 82 -6.24 -2.49 17.99
C ALA A 82 -6.55 -3.21 19.31
N GLU A 83 -5.53 -3.77 19.95
CA GLU A 83 -5.64 -4.39 21.27
C GLU A 83 -6.06 -3.36 22.34
N LYS A 84 -5.38 -2.21 22.39
CA LYS A 84 -5.74 -1.11 23.30
C LYS A 84 -7.19 -0.65 23.11
N TRP A 85 -7.63 -0.47 21.87
CA TRP A 85 -9.02 -0.13 21.57
C TRP A 85 -10.01 -1.16 22.11
N ARG A 86 -9.72 -2.46 21.99
CA ARG A 86 -10.60 -3.51 22.55
C ARG A 86 -10.71 -3.39 24.06
N MET A 87 -9.62 -3.06 24.75
CA MET A 87 -9.56 -2.89 26.21
C MET A 87 -10.22 -1.61 26.74
N LEU A 88 -10.50 -0.61 25.90
CA LEU A 88 -11.18 0.61 26.35
C LEU A 88 -12.61 0.33 26.80
N THR A 89 -13.06 1.05 27.83
CA THR A 89 -14.45 0.99 28.31
C THR A 89 -15.41 1.60 27.27
N PRO A 90 -16.71 1.28 27.34
CA PRO A 90 -17.72 1.91 26.49
C PRO A 90 -17.68 3.45 26.57
N GLU A 91 -17.52 3.99 27.77
CA GLU A 91 -17.42 5.44 28.02
C GLU A 91 -16.23 6.08 27.32
N GLN A 92 -15.07 5.42 27.34
CA GLN A 92 -13.87 5.89 26.64
C GLN A 92 -14.01 5.82 25.11
N LYS A 93 -14.82 4.88 24.60
CA LYS A 93 -15.11 4.74 23.17
C LYS A 93 -16.18 5.73 22.70
N GLN A 94 -17.07 6.15 23.59
CA GLN A 94 -18.22 7.01 23.30
C GLN A 94 -17.88 8.28 22.51
N PRO A 95 -16.89 9.11 22.89
CA PRO A 95 -16.59 10.33 22.14
C PRO A 95 -16.18 10.05 20.69
N PHE A 96 -15.50 8.94 20.43
CA PHE A 96 -15.13 8.53 19.08
C PHE A 96 -16.33 8.02 18.28
N GLN A 97 -17.27 7.34 18.94
CA GLN A 97 -18.51 6.87 18.31
C GLN A 97 -19.40 8.04 17.92
N ASP A 98 -19.62 8.99 18.84
CA ASP A 98 -20.43 10.17 18.60
C ASP A 98 -19.84 11.03 17.46
N ALA A 99 -18.53 11.28 17.49
CA ALA A 99 -17.84 12.01 16.42
C ALA A 99 -17.95 11.29 15.06
N SER A 100 -17.90 9.95 15.05
CA SER A 100 -18.04 9.15 13.83
C SER A 100 -19.48 9.20 13.28
N LEU A 101 -20.49 9.19 14.16
CA LEU A 101 -21.90 9.34 13.78
C LEU A 101 -22.16 10.71 13.15
N VAL A 102 -21.71 11.79 13.80
CA VAL A 102 -21.85 13.16 13.26
C VAL A 102 -21.18 13.26 11.88
N SER A 103 -19.96 12.74 11.75
CA SER A 103 -19.23 12.75 10.47
C SER A 103 -19.94 11.95 9.38
N ARG A 104 -20.64 10.86 9.75
CA ARG A 104 -21.42 10.02 8.83
C ARG A 104 -22.64 10.76 8.29
N GLU A 105 -23.36 11.49 9.13
CA GLU A 105 -24.52 12.28 8.69
C GLU A 105 -24.09 13.44 7.79
N GLN A 106 -23.02 14.16 8.15
CA GLN A 106 -22.44 15.19 7.29
C GLN A 106 -22.02 14.64 5.92
N TYR A 107 -21.41 13.45 5.91
CA TYR A 107 -21.04 12.78 4.67
C TYR A 107 -22.25 12.40 3.81
N LYS A 108 -23.35 11.94 4.43
CA LYS A 108 -24.57 11.58 3.72
C LYS A 108 -25.15 12.78 2.98
N LEU A 109 -25.29 13.91 3.68
CA LEU A 109 -25.76 15.16 3.09
C LEU A 109 -24.83 15.64 1.97
N ALA A 110 -23.51 15.64 2.21
CA ALA A 110 -22.54 16.03 1.19
C ALA A 110 -22.57 15.12 -0.05
N LEU A 111 -22.84 13.83 0.12
CA LEU A 111 -22.93 12.87 -0.98
C LEU A 111 -24.22 13.07 -1.80
N GLU A 112 -25.33 13.38 -1.14
CA GLU A 112 -26.60 13.70 -1.80
C GLU A 112 -26.48 14.97 -2.64
N THR A 113 -25.91 16.04 -2.07
CA THR A 113 -25.66 17.29 -2.81
C THR A 113 -24.70 17.08 -3.97
N TYR A 114 -23.61 16.32 -3.77
CA TYR A 114 -22.68 15.98 -4.84
C TYR A 114 -23.36 15.21 -5.98
N LYS A 115 -24.19 14.21 -5.67
CA LYS A 115 -24.91 13.44 -6.70
C LYS A 115 -25.92 14.29 -7.47
N ALA A 116 -26.60 15.20 -6.79
CA ALA A 116 -27.55 16.12 -7.42
C ALA A 116 -26.88 17.09 -8.40
N GLN A 117 -25.60 17.43 -8.18
CA GLN A 117 -24.81 18.31 -9.05
C GLN A 117 -24.24 17.62 -10.30
N LEU A 118 -24.27 16.29 -10.37
CA LEU A 118 -23.65 15.55 -11.46
C LEU A 118 -24.55 15.48 -12.70
N THR A 119 -23.94 15.67 -13.87
CA THR A 119 -24.61 15.39 -15.15
C THR A 119 -24.62 13.88 -15.43
N PRO A 120 -25.56 13.39 -16.29
CA PRO A 120 -25.55 11.98 -16.72
C PRO A 120 -24.21 11.57 -17.37
N ALA A 121 -23.60 12.47 -18.15
CA ALA A 121 -22.30 12.23 -18.78
C ALA A 121 -21.17 12.07 -17.73
N GLN A 122 -21.10 12.96 -16.74
CA GLN A 122 -20.13 12.84 -15.65
C GLN A 122 -20.34 11.56 -14.83
N THR A 123 -21.59 11.19 -14.58
CA THR A 123 -21.95 9.95 -13.87
C THR A 123 -21.48 8.71 -14.64
N ALA A 124 -21.63 8.69 -15.96
CA ALA A 124 -21.14 7.60 -16.82
C ALA A 124 -19.61 7.49 -16.78
N VAL A 125 -18.89 8.62 -16.84
CA VAL A 125 -17.41 8.63 -16.72
C VAL A 125 -16.98 8.06 -15.37
N ILE A 126 -17.58 8.52 -14.26
CA ILE A 126 -17.28 8.01 -12.91
C ILE A 126 -17.56 6.50 -12.80
N ALA A 127 -18.65 6.02 -13.42
CA ALA A 127 -18.99 4.60 -13.43
C ALA A 127 -17.97 3.76 -14.20
N GLU A 128 -17.51 4.23 -15.36
CA GLU A 128 -16.49 3.55 -16.17
C GLU A 128 -15.12 3.57 -15.47
N GLU A 129 -14.69 4.69 -14.90
CA GLU A 129 -13.46 4.76 -14.09
C GLU A 129 -13.50 3.77 -12.91
N LYS A 130 -14.65 3.67 -12.23
CA LYS A 130 -14.85 2.69 -11.15
C LYS A 130 -14.76 1.26 -11.69
N ARG A 131 -15.37 0.97 -12.84
CA ARG A 131 -15.32 -0.35 -13.49
C ARG A 131 -13.88 -0.73 -13.85
N GLN A 132 -13.12 0.19 -14.46
CA GLN A 132 -11.70 0.00 -14.78
C GLN A 132 -10.86 -0.23 -13.53
N ARG A 133 -11.09 0.54 -12.45
CA ARG A 133 -10.39 0.36 -11.17
C ARG A 133 -10.66 -1.01 -10.55
N VAL A 134 -11.91 -1.48 -10.59
CA VAL A 134 -12.29 -2.81 -10.09
C VAL A 134 -11.69 -3.91 -10.97
N ALA A 135 -11.75 -3.77 -12.30
CA ALA A 135 -11.14 -4.70 -13.24
C ALA A 135 -9.62 -4.81 -13.03
N LYS A 136 -8.93 -3.68 -12.88
CA LYS A 136 -7.49 -3.62 -12.57
C LYS A 136 -7.16 -4.32 -11.25
N ARG A 137 -7.93 -4.05 -10.18
CA ARG A 137 -7.76 -4.73 -8.88
C ARG A 137 -7.97 -6.24 -8.98
N LYS A 138 -9.00 -6.69 -9.72
CA LYS A 138 -9.27 -8.11 -9.96
C LYS A 138 -8.14 -8.77 -10.76
N ALA A 139 -7.63 -8.10 -11.79
CA ALA A 139 -6.50 -8.59 -12.59
C ALA A 139 -5.21 -8.72 -11.75
N ILE A 140 -4.91 -7.72 -10.90
CA ILE A 140 -3.76 -7.78 -9.99
C ILE A 140 -3.91 -8.93 -8.99
N ARG A 141 -5.09 -9.11 -8.38
CA ARG A 141 -5.34 -10.22 -7.45
C ARG A 141 -5.16 -11.56 -8.14
N ARG A 142 -5.76 -11.75 -9.32
CA ARG A 142 -5.60 -12.97 -10.13
C ARG A 142 -4.13 -13.23 -10.47
N LYS A 143 -3.37 -12.20 -10.87
CA LYS A 143 -1.94 -12.35 -11.15
C LYS A 143 -1.15 -12.79 -9.92
N LYS A 144 -1.43 -12.22 -8.74
CA LYS A 144 -0.78 -12.63 -7.48
C LYS A 144 -1.09 -14.07 -7.10
N GLU A 145 -2.34 -14.49 -7.26
CA GLU A 145 -2.77 -15.88 -7.03
C GLU A 145 -2.04 -16.85 -7.99
N LEU A 146 -2.00 -16.53 -9.28
CA LEU A 146 -1.27 -17.35 -10.26
C LEU A 146 0.23 -17.42 -9.94
N ASN A 147 0.81 -16.32 -9.45
CA ASN A 147 2.21 -16.30 -9.02
C ASN A 147 2.45 -17.14 -7.76
N SER A 148 1.54 -17.11 -6.78
CA SER A 148 1.64 -17.96 -5.59
C SER A 148 1.48 -19.45 -5.90
N LEU A 149 0.72 -19.77 -6.95
CA LEU A 149 0.58 -21.13 -7.49
C LEU A 149 1.70 -21.50 -8.47
N SER A 150 2.80 -20.73 -8.50
CA SER A 150 3.97 -20.96 -9.36
C SER A 150 3.63 -21.23 -10.83
N LYS A 151 2.63 -20.53 -11.39
CA LYS A 151 2.25 -20.72 -12.80
C LYS A 151 3.46 -20.45 -13.73
N PRO A 152 3.81 -21.39 -14.62
CA PRO A 152 4.92 -21.23 -15.55
C PRO A 152 4.86 -19.92 -16.35
N LYS A 153 6.02 -19.26 -16.47
CA LYS A 153 6.16 -18.05 -17.29
C LYS A 153 6.04 -18.42 -18.77
N ARG A 154 5.36 -17.54 -19.52
CA ARG A 154 5.20 -17.66 -20.98
C ARG A 154 6.56 -17.83 -21.68
N PRO A 155 6.59 -18.50 -22.84
CA PRO A 155 7.83 -18.71 -23.56
C PRO A 155 8.40 -17.37 -24.01
N ARG A 156 9.73 -17.22 -23.88
CA ARG A 156 10.46 -16.02 -24.29
C ARG A 156 10.58 -16.01 -25.81
N SER A 157 10.36 -14.83 -26.40
CA SER A 157 10.67 -14.63 -27.83
C SER A 157 12.18 -14.48 -28.04
N ALA A 158 12.64 -14.70 -29.27
CA ALA A 158 14.05 -14.52 -29.65
C ALA A 158 14.59 -13.14 -29.21
N PHE A 159 13.81 -12.09 -29.43
CA PHE A 159 14.15 -10.73 -29.00
C PHE A 159 14.17 -10.59 -27.47
N ASN A 160 13.31 -11.28 -26.72
CA ASN A 160 13.38 -11.24 -25.25
C ASN A 160 14.65 -11.90 -24.70
N ILE A 161 15.12 -12.95 -25.36
CA ILE A 161 16.37 -13.65 -24.98
C ILE A 161 17.56 -12.75 -25.29
N PHE A 162 17.62 -12.20 -26.51
CA PHE A 162 18.62 -11.19 -26.90
C PHE A 162 18.62 -9.99 -25.94
N MET A 163 17.46 -9.40 -25.66
CA MET A 163 17.38 -8.25 -24.74
C MET A 163 17.90 -8.60 -23.35
N ALA A 164 17.66 -9.82 -22.84
CA ALA A 164 18.12 -10.22 -21.52
C ALA A 164 19.65 -10.40 -21.46
N GLU A 165 20.26 -10.87 -22.54
CA GLU A 165 21.72 -11.03 -22.65
C GLU A 165 22.43 -9.69 -22.79
N HIS A 166 21.89 -8.79 -23.63
CA HIS A 166 22.54 -7.53 -24.01
C HIS A 166 22.12 -6.34 -23.14
N PHE A 167 21.26 -6.53 -22.12
CA PHE A 167 20.68 -5.42 -21.36
C PHE A 167 21.71 -4.57 -20.60
N GLU A 168 22.70 -5.23 -20.00
CA GLU A 168 23.71 -4.55 -19.19
C GLU A 168 24.58 -3.63 -20.05
N GLU A 169 24.97 -4.12 -21.23
CA GLU A 169 25.81 -3.42 -22.21
C GLU A 169 25.05 -2.39 -23.06
N ALA A 170 23.72 -2.35 -22.95
CA ALA A 170 22.89 -1.46 -23.74
C ALA A 170 23.20 0.02 -23.45
N LYS A 171 23.27 0.82 -24.53
CA LYS A 171 23.58 2.25 -24.45
C LYS A 171 22.39 3.02 -23.88
N GLY A 172 22.69 3.89 -22.91
CA GLY A 172 21.72 4.83 -22.33
C GLY A 172 21.66 4.75 -20.80
N THR A 173 21.41 5.90 -20.18
CA THR A 173 21.28 6.01 -18.72
C THR A 173 19.88 5.62 -18.23
N THR A 174 18.86 5.82 -19.07
CA THR A 174 17.48 5.48 -18.75
C THR A 174 17.10 4.13 -19.36
N MET A 175 16.17 3.42 -18.70
CA MET A 175 15.64 2.14 -19.19
C MET A 175 15.01 2.26 -20.57
N GLN A 176 14.36 3.39 -20.84
CA GLN A 176 13.77 3.70 -22.13
C GLN A 176 14.84 3.86 -23.21
N ALA A 177 15.94 4.54 -22.91
CA ALA A 177 17.06 4.70 -23.85
C ALA A 177 17.75 3.36 -24.14
N LYS A 178 18.01 2.55 -23.10
CA LYS A 178 18.58 1.20 -23.25
C LYS A 178 17.71 0.31 -24.15
N LEU A 179 16.40 0.27 -23.90
CA LEU A 179 15.46 -0.51 -24.72
C LEU A 179 15.41 -0.03 -26.18
N LYS A 180 15.53 1.28 -26.41
CA LYS A 180 15.59 1.83 -27.77
C LYS A 180 16.87 1.36 -28.48
N SER A 181 18.03 1.47 -27.83
CA SER A 181 19.31 0.98 -28.39
C SER A 181 19.21 -0.50 -28.74
N LEU A 182 18.76 -1.35 -27.82
CA LEU A 182 18.62 -2.79 -28.05
C LEU A 182 17.70 -3.12 -29.23
N ARG A 183 16.61 -2.36 -29.38
CA ARG A 183 15.71 -2.53 -30.53
C ARG A 183 16.44 -2.21 -31.83
N ASP A 184 17.20 -1.12 -31.88
CA ASP A 184 17.96 -0.72 -33.06
C ASP A 184 19.06 -1.75 -33.37
N ASP A 185 19.77 -2.24 -32.36
CA ASP A 185 20.81 -3.27 -32.48
C ASP A 185 20.22 -4.59 -33.02
N TRP A 186 19.08 -5.03 -32.49
CA TRP A 186 18.36 -6.21 -32.99
C TRP A 186 17.94 -6.06 -34.46
N MET A 187 17.51 -4.85 -34.88
CA MET A 187 17.15 -4.61 -36.27
C MET A 187 18.36 -4.73 -37.20
N ARG A 188 19.56 -4.35 -36.73
CA ARG A 188 20.82 -4.46 -37.49
C ARG A 188 21.35 -5.88 -37.60
N PHE A 189 20.98 -6.80 -36.70
CA PHE A 189 21.43 -8.19 -36.77
C PHE A 189 20.98 -8.85 -38.07
N ASN A 190 21.90 -9.60 -38.68
CA ASN A 190 21.59 -10.40 -39.86
C ASN A 190 20.85 -11.69 -39.48
N ASN A 191 20.35 -12.42 -40.49
CA ASN A 191 19.53 -13.61 -40.26
C ASN A 191 20.31 -14.71 -39.53
N THR A 192 21.60 -14.86 -39.78
CA THR A 192 22.44 -15.87 -39.11
C THR A 192 22.60 -15.58 -37.63
N GLN A 193 22.84 -14.32 -37.24
CA GLN A 193 22.90 -13.91 -35.84
C GLN A 193 21.55 -14.08 -35.14
N LYS A 194 20.45 -13.74 -35.82
CA LYS A 194 19.08 -13.94 -35.31
C LYS A 194 18.71 -15.42 -35.18
N GLN A 195 19.33 -16.31 -35.95
CA GLN A 195 19.03 -17.73 -35.95
C GLN A 195 19.31 -18.38 -34.59
N ILE A 196 20.41 -18.00 -33.92
CA ILE A 196 20.77 -18.51 -32.60
C ILE A 196 19.64 -18.20 -31.59
N TYR A 197 19.19 -16.94 -31.55
CA TYR A 197 18.10 -16.53 -30.68
C TYR A 197 16.76 -17.16 -31.06
N THR A 198 16.56 -17.44 -32.35
CA THR A 198 15.38 -18.14 -32.84
C THR A 198 15.35 -19.57 -32.31
N GLN A 199 16.48 -20.29 -32.37
CA GLN A 199 16.61 -21.63 -31.80
C GLN A 199 16.38 -21.61 -30.28
N LEU A 200 17.02 -20.69 -29.55
CA LEU A 200 16.80 -20.55 -28.10
C LEU A 200 15.33 -20.27 -27.74
N ALA A 201 14.60 -19.53 -28.59
CA ALA A 201 13.19 -19.29 -28.40
C ALA A 201 12.33 -20.52 -28.69
N GLU A 202 12.70 -21.36 -29.66
CA GLU A 202 12.05 -22.66 -29.89
C GLU A 202 12.27 -23.60 -28.70
N ASP A 203 13.48 -23.65 -28.14
CA ASP A 203 13.78 -24.44 -26.94
C ASP A 203 12.96 -23.96 -25.73
N ASP A 204 12.83 -22.64 -25.54
CA ASP A 204 12.02 -22.07 -24.45
C ASP A 204 10.52 -22.37 -24.62
N LYS A 205 10.03 -22.55 -25.86
CA LYS A 205 8.67 -23.07 -26.11
C LYS A 205 8.54 -24.52 -25.67
N VAL A 206 9.55 -25.36 -25.89
CA VAL A 206 9.55 -26.75 -25.41
C VAL A 206 9.53 -26.79 -23.89
N ARG A 207 10.40 -26.02 -23.23
CA ARG A 207 10.40 -25.83 -21.76
C ARG A 207 9.01 -25.45 -21.26
N TYR A 208 8.42 -24.39 -21.82
CA TYR A 208 7.09 -23.93 -21.40
C TYR A 208 6.00 -25.00 -21.60
N LYS A 209 6.02 -25.73 -22.73
CA LYS A 209 5.05 -26.81 -23.00
C LYS A 209 5.11 -27.90 -21.93
N ASN A 210 6.31 -28.29 -21.51
CA ASN A 210 6.50 -29.31 -20.48
C ASN A 210 6.04 -28.78 -19.11
N GLU A 211 6.53 -27.61 -18.69
CA GLU A 211 6.16 -27.01 -17.41
C GLU A 211 4.66 -26.75 -17.29
N ILE A 212 4.02 -26.21 -18.33
CA ILE A 212 2.59 -25.87 -18.27
C ILE A 212 1.72 -27.13 -18.21
N LYS A 213 2.16 -28.24 -18.83
CA LYS A 213 1.44 -29.50 -18.78
C LYS A 213 1.43 -30.05 -17.35
N SER A 214 2.61 -30.18 -16.75
CA SER A 214 2.73 -30.66 -15.36
C SER A 214 2.03 -29.72 -14.36
N TRP A 215 2.09 -28.41 -14.59
CA TRP A 215 1.34 -27.45 -13.77
C TRP A 215 -0.17 -27.61 -13.91
N GLU A 216 -0.69 -27.83 -15.12
CA GLU A 216 -2.13 -28.06 -15.34
C GLU A 216 -2.60 -29.36 -14.70
N GLU A 217 -1.82 -30.44 -14.80
CA GLU A 217 -2.08 -31.71 -14.11
C GLU A 217 -2.17 -31.50 -12.59
N HIS A 218 -1.19 -30.80 -12.00
CA HIS A 218 -1.21 -30.48 -10.58
C HIS A 218 -2.42 -29.60 -10.18
N MET A 219 -2.85 -28.65 -11.04
CA MET A 219 -4.04 -27.85 -10.76
C MET A 219 -5.33 -28.68 -10.75
N ILE A 220 -5.41 -29.73 -11.58
CA ILE A 220 -6.54 -30.66 -11.58
C ILE A 220 -6.55 -31.48 -10.28
N GLU A 221 -5.40 -31.98 -9.84
CA GLU A 221 -5.26 -32.75 -8.59
C GLU A 221 -5.73 -31.99 -7.36
N ILE A 222 -5.43 -30.68 -7.27
CA ILE A 222 -5.87 -29.82 -6.16
C ILE A 222 -7.30 -29.25 -6.35
N GLY A 223 -8.03 -29.69 -7.37
CA GLY A 223 -9.42 -29.27 -7.65
C GLY A 223 -9.56 -27.84 -8.22
N ARG A 224 -8.48 -27.28 -8.79
CA ARG A 224 -8.43 -25.93 -9.40
C ARG A 224 -8.49 -25.98 -10.93
N GLU A 225 -9.41 -26.78 -11.46
CA GLU A 225 -9.64 -26.91 -12.90
C GLU A 225 -10.01 -25.58 -13.59
N ASP A 226 -10.54 -24.61 -12.83
CA ASP A 226 -10.83 -23.25 -13.29
C ASP A 226 -9.62 -22.52 -13.88
N LEU A 227 -8.40 -22.97 -13.54
CA LEU A 227 -7.14 -22.36 -13.94
C LEU A 227 -6.47 -23.03 -15.16
N VAL A 228 -6.97 -24.20 -15.56
CA VAL A 228 -6.48 -24.98 -16.71
C VAL A 228 -6.95 -24.34 -18.01
N ARG A 229 -6.09 -24.37 -19.05
CA ARG A 229 -6.49 -23.84 -20.37
C ARG A 229 -7.61 -24.70 -20.95
N ARG A 230 -8.72 -24.06 -21.33
CA ARG A 230 -9.74 -24.73 -22.14
C ARG A 230 -9.13 -25.08 -23.49
N LYS A 231 -9.17 -26.36 -23.87
CA LYS A 231 -8.93 -26.76 -25.26
C LYS A 231 -10.10 -26.22 -26.07
N GLU A 232 -9.90 -25.15 -26.83
CA GLU A 232 -10.86 -24.80 -27.88
C GLU A 232 -10.97 -26.03 -28.78
N ARG A 233 -12.14 -26.68 -28.80
CA ARG A 233 -12.48 -27.58 -29.90
C ARG A 233 -12.42 -26.71 -31.13
N ARG A 234 -11.38 -26.84 -31.95
CA ARG A 234 -11.38 -26.30 -33.31
C ARG A 234 -12.62 -26.89 -33.96
N ALA A 235 -13.68 -26.11 -34.09
CA ALA A 235 -14.85 -26.51 -34.84
C ALA A 235 -14.34 -26.69 -36.27
N THR A 236 -14.14 -27.94 -36.68
CA THR A 236 -13.98 -28.30 -38.08
C THR A 236 -15.27 -27.85 -38.74
N LYS A 237 -15.23 -26.72 -39.47
CA LYS A 237 -16.32 -26.37 -40.37
C LYS A 237 -16.35 -27.48 -41.42
N ALA A 238 -17.41 -28.29 -41.38
CA ALA A 238 -17.78 -29.19 -42.47
C ALA A 238 -18.30 -28.37 -43.65
#